data_AF-A0AAV7JFU7-F1
#
_entry.id   AF-A0AAV7JFU7-F1
#
_cell.length_a   1.000
_cell.length_b   1.000
_cell.length_c   1.000
_cell.angle_alpha   90.00
_cell.angle_beta   90.00
_cell.angle_gamma   90.00
#
_symmetry.space_group_name_H-M   'P 1'
#
loop_
_entity.id
_entity.type
_entity.pdbx_description
1 polymer ?
#
loop_
_entity_poly.entity_id
_entity_poly.type
_entity_poly.pdbx_seq_one_letter_code
_entity_poly.pdbx_strand_id
1 'polypeptide(L)'
;MVKEYSIMIRSQAVGMLQAGSSQKFVSLKLGVNIRTVQRWWRLFKNDLTIENKGGRGRKKSYKRPRQPLITEKNMAARLKFCKERVNWTANDWKTYYLQMNHRLS
;
A
#
# COMPACT_ATOMS: atom_id res chain seq x y z
N MET A 1 -1.38 -9.91 -10.06
CA MET A 1 -1.13 -11.07 -9.17
C MET A 1 0.37 -11.28 -9.07
N VAL A 2 0.96 -11.11 -7.89
CA VAL A 2 2.40 -11.36 -7.67
C VAL A 2 2.56 -12.87 -7.52
N LYS A 3 3.35 -13.50 -8.40
CA LYS A 3 3.71 -14.92 -8.23
C LYS A 3 4.77 -14.99 -7.13
N GLU A 4 4.36 -15.49 -5.97
CA GLU A 4 5.28 -15.78 -4.87
C GLU A 4 6.03 -17.08 -5.19
N TYR A 5 7.35 -17.04 -5.07
CA TYR A 5 8.22 -18.20 -5.19
C TYR A 5 8.84 -18.47 -3.82
N SER A 6 8.94 -19.74 -3.43
CA SER A 6 9.55 -20.09 -2.15
C SER A 6 11.01 -19.63 -2.12
N ILE A 7 11.48 -19.28 -0.91
CA ILE A 7 12.88 -18.92 -0.67
C ILE A 7 13.83 -20.01 -1.19
N MET A 8 13.44 -21.28 -1.08
CA MET A 8 14.21 -22.43 -1.53
C MET A 8 14.47 -22.42 -3.03
N ILE A 9 13.45 -22.19 -3.85
CA ILE A 9 13.59 -22.15 -5.32
C ILE A 9 14.54 -21.02 -5.72
N ARG A 10 14.48 -19.89 -5.00
CA ARG A 10 15.36 -18.75 -5.25
C ARG A 10 16.80 -19.01 -4.81
N SER A 11 17.02 -19.58 -3.63
CA SER A 11 18.35 -20.00 -3.17
C SER A 11 18.99 -21.00 -4.12
N GLN A 12 18.21 -21.99 -4.57
CA GLN A 12 18.65 -22.99 -5.53
C GLN A 12 19.04 -22.35 -6.87
N ALA A 13 18.24 -21.41 -7.39
CA ALA A 13 18.55 -20.69 -8.61
C ALA A 13 19.85 -19.90 -8.50
N VAL A 14 20.07 -19.18 -7.39
CA VAL A 14 21.29 -18.40 -7.16
C VAL A 14 22.52 -19.32 -7.05
N GLY A 15 22.42 -20.44 -6.33
CA GLY A 15 23.51 -21.41 -6.23
C GLY A 15 23.93 -22.00 -7.58
N MET A 16 22.95 -22.36 -8.44
CA MET A 16 23.24 -22.84 -9.80
C MET A 16 23.94 -21.77 -10.65
N LEU A 17 23.55 -20.50 -10.53
CA LEU A 17 24.18 -19.40 -11.24
C LEU A 17 25.59 -19.09 -10.74
N GLN A 18 25.84 -19.19 -9.43
CA GLN A 18 27.18 -19.06 -8.87
C GLN A 18 28.11 -20.19 -9.35
N ALA A 19 27.58 -21.40 -9.54
CA ALA A 19 28.30 -22.53 -10.11
C ALA A 19 28.51 -22.43 -11.65
N GLY A 20 28.10 -21.33 -12.28
CA GLY A 20 28.32 -21.09 -13.72
C GLY A 20 27.22 -21.62 -14.65
N SER A 21 26.09 -22.07 -14.11
CA SER A 21 24.95 -22.49 -14.96
C SER A 21 24.36 -21.31 -15.74
N SER A 22 23.86 -21.57 -16.95
CA SER A 22 23.16 -20.56 -17.74
C SER A 22 21.76 -20.25 -17.18
N GLN A 23 21.31 -19.00 -17.29
CA GLN A 23 19.96 -18.59 -16.84
C GLN A 23 18.85 -19.38 -17.53
N LYS A 24 19.04 -19.75 -18.80
CA LYS A 24 18.10 -20.56 -19.58
C LYS A 24 17.97 -21.98 -19.01
N PHE A 25 19.09 -22.59 -18.62
CA PHE A 25 19.09 -23.90 -17.98
C PHE A 25 18.40 -23.87 -16.61
N VAL A 26 18.70 -22.87 -15.78
CA VAL A 26 18.08 -22.70 -14.46
C VAL A 26 16.57 -22.49 -14.57
N SER A 27 16.14 -21.71 -15.57
CA SER A 27 14.72 -21.48 -15.88
C SER A 27 13.98 -22.78 -16.22
N LEU A 28 14.56 -23.60 -17.11
CA LEU A 28 13.99 -24.90 -17.48
C LEU A 28 13.97 -25.86 -16.29
N LYS A 29 15.06 -25.93 -15.52
CA LYS A 29 15.18 -26.87 -14.40
C LYS A 29 14.21 -26.59 -13.27
N LEU A 30 13.93 -25.32 -12.98
CA LEU A 30 13.07 -24.89 -11.88
C LEU A 30 11.63 -24.57 -12.33
N GLY A 31 11.33 -24.62 -13.64
CA GLY A 31 10.03 -24.21 -14.17
C GLY A 31 9.69 -22.73 -13.95
N VAL A 32 10.71 -21.90 -13.71
CA VAL A 32 10.57 -20.46 -13.42
C VAL A 32 10.88 -19.66 -14.68
N ASN A 33 10.13 -18.58 -14.94
CA ASN A 33 10.38 -17.72 -16.09
C ASN A 33 11.82 -17.15 -16.05
N ILE A 34 12.52 -17.17 -17.20
CA ILE A 34 13.89 -16.66 -17.33
C ILE A 34 14.05 -15.21 -16.83
N ARG A 35 13.04 -14.35 -17.00
CA ARG A 35 13.05 -12.96 -16.48
C ARG A 35 13.07 -12.90 -14.96
N THR A 36 12.41 -13.86 -14.30
CA THR A 36 12.43 -13.98 -12.84
C THR A 36 13.81 -14.41 -12.36
N VAL A 37 14.42 -15.40 -13.00
CA VAL A 37 15.79 -15.85 -12.72
C VAL A 37 16.78 -14.70 -12.91
N GLN A 38 16.67 -13.96 -14.02
CA GLN A 38 17.50 -12.78 -14.30
C GLN A 38 17.33 -11.69 -13.23
N ARG A 39 16.09 -11.42 -12.80
CA ARG A 39 15.80 -10.46 -11.73
C ARG A 39 16.43 -10.90 -10.41
N TRP A 40 16.33 -12.17 -10.05
CA TRP A 40 16.96 -12.71 -8.83
C TRP A 40 18.47 -12.56 -8.87
N TRP A 41 19.11 -12.88 -10.00
CA TRP A 41 20.54 -12.73 -10.17
C TRP A 41 21.01 -11.29 -10.05
N ARG A 42 20.28 -10.35 -10.67
CA ARG A 42 20.56 -8.92 -10.57
C ARG A 42 20.46 -8.41 -9.14
N LEU A 43 19.40 -8.80 -8.43
CA LEU A 43 19.21 -8.40 -7.02
C LEU A 43 20.29 -8.99 -6.12
N PHE A 44 20.66 -10.26 -6.34
CA PHE A 44 21.73 -10.92 -5.60
C PHE A 44 23.08 -10.23 -5.81
N LYS A 45 23.43 -9.85 -7.05
CA LYS A 45 24.68 -9.10 -7.31
C LYS A 45 24.73 -7.73 -6.63
N ASN A 46 23.58 -7.08 -6.46
CA ASN A 46 23.52 -5.73 -5.89
C ASN A 46 23.48 -5.74 -4.35
N ASP A 47 22.74 -6.68 -3.75
CA ASP A 47 22.41 -6.65 -2.31
C ASP A 47 22.88 -7.91 -1.55
N LEU A 48 23.43 -8.92 -2.23
CA LEU A 48 23.78 -10.26 -1.69
C LEU A 48 22.63 -10.97 -0.95
N THR A 49 21.40 -10.46 -1.09
CA THR A 49 20.24 -10.90 -0.32
C THR A 49 19.34 -11.76 -1.19
N ILE A 50 18.95 -12.92 -0.67
CA ILE A 50 18.07 -13.88 -1.33
C ILE A 50 16.59 -13.60 -0.98
N GLU A 51 16.35 -12.96 0.16
CA GLU A 51 15.01 -12.63 0.64
C GLU A 51 14.35 -11.48 -0.13
N ASN A 52 13.02 -11.49 -0.16
CA ASN A 52 12.25 -10.32 -0.57
C ASN A 52 12.41 -9.25 0.51
N LYS A 53 13.06 -8.13 0.20
CA LYS A 53 13.02 -6.95 1.07
C LYS A 53 11.55 -6.58 1.28
N GLY A 54 11.10 -6.60 2.54
CA GLY A 54 9.76 -6.17 2.92
C GLY A 54 9.47 -4.84 2.24
N GLY A 55 8.40 -4.79 1.46
CA GLY A 55 8.08 -3.60 0.67
C GLY A 55 8.06 -2.38 1.58
N ARG A 56 8.85 -1.35 1.24
CA ARG A 56 8.70 -0.02 1.84
C ARG A 56 7.45 0.63 1.25
N GLY A 57 6.29 -0.01 1.47
CA GLY A 57 5.00 0.55 1.11
C GLY A 57 4.89 1.96 1.68
N ARG A 58 3.97 2.77 1.14
CA ARG A 58 3.76 4.13 1.63
C ARG A 58 3.50 4.08 3.14
N LYS A 59 4.43 4.63 3.94
CA LYS A 59 4.29 4.70 5.39
C LYS A 59 2.94 5.36 5.70
N LYS A 60 2.08 4.69 6.47
CA LYS A 60 0.81 5.27 6.92
C LYS A 60 1.13 6.50 7.78
N SER A 61 0.52 7.64 7.44
CA SER A 61 0.59 8.84 8.28
C SER A 61 -0.42 8.68 9.42
N TYR A 62 0.06 8.59 10.66
CA TYR A 62 -0.77 8.60 11.86
C TYR A 62 -1.15 10.02 12.34
N LYS A 63 -0.86 11.05 11.54
CA LYS A 63 -1.29 12.41 11.87
C LYS A 63 -2.81 12.46 11.89
N ARG A 64 -3.38 12.95 13.00
CA ARG A 64 -4.83 13.21 13.09
C ARG A 64 -5.24 14.13 11.93
N PRO A 65 -6.34 13.85 11.23
CA PRO A 65 -6.85 14.77 10.22
C PRO A 65 -7.11 16.13 10.87
N ARG A 66 -6.79 17.22 10.17
CA ARG A 66 -7.07 18.57 10.68
C ARG A 66 -8.57 18.69 10.86
N GLN A 67 -8.99 18.95 12.10
CA GLN A 67 -10.38 19.28 12.35
C GLN A 67 -10.71 20.62 11.70
N PRO A 68 -11.90 20.75 11.10
CA PRO A 68 -12.33 22.01 10.56
C PRO A 68 -12.41 23.09 11.63
N LEU A 69 -11.82 24.26 11.38
CA LEU A 69 -12.02 25.42 12.24
C LEU A 69 -13.50 25.86 12.17
N ILE A 70 -14.14 25.98 13.34
CA ILE A 70 -15.50 26.50 13.49
C ILE A 70 -15.39 28.02 13.59
N THR A 71 -15.22 28.67 12.45
CA THR A 71 -15.35 30.13 12.32
C THR A 71 -16.69 30.46 11.67
N GLU A 72 -17.22 31.68 11.90
CA GLU A 72 -18.49 32.12 11.31
C GLU A 72 -18.51 31.95 9.79
N LYS A 73 -17.42 32.35 9.12
CA LYS A 73 -17.24 32.17 7.67
C LYS A 73 -17.33 30.70 7.24
N ASN A 74 -16.70 29.78 7.98
CA ASN A 74 -16.72 28.35 7.68
C ASN A 74 -18.09 27.72 7.96
N MET A 75 -18.81 28.19 8.98
CA MET A 75 -20.16 27.75 9.29
C MET A 75 -21.14 28.20 8.20
N ALA A 76 -21.05 29.45 7.75
CA ALA A 76 -21.88 29.98 6.66
C ALA A 76 -21.64 29.21 5.35
N ALA A 77 -20.37 28.91 5.02
CA ALA A 77 -20.04 28.10 3.84
C ALA A 77 -20.60 26.67 3.93
N ARG A 78 -20.55 26.04 5.12
CA ARG A 78 -21.18 24.73 5.35
C ARG A 78 -22.69 24.78 5.21
N LEU A 79 -23.34 25.78 5.80
CA LEU A 79 -24.78 25.96 5.71
C LEU A 79 -25.22 26.15 4.26
N LYS A 80 -24.49 26.97 3.49
CA LYS A 80 -24.72 27.16 2.05
C LYS A 80 -24.60 25.84 1.29
N PHE A 81 -23.52 25.08 1.51
CA PHE A 81 -23.32 23.78 0.88
C PHE A 81 -24.43 22.76 1.21
N CYS A 82 -24.82 22.65 2.48
CA CYS A 82 -25.88 21.74 2.90
C CYS A 82 -27.24 22.08 2.28
N LYS A 83 -27.55 23.39 2.15
CA LYS A 83 -28.76 23.86 1.48
C LYS A 83 -28.73 23.56 -0.02
N GLU A 84 -27.61 23.81 -0.69
CA GLU A 84 -27.49 23.68 -2.15
C GLU A 84 -27.38 22.24 -2.64
N ARG A 85 -26.68 21.36 -1.90
CA ARG A 85 -26.36 20.01 -2.38
C ARG A 85 -27.18 18.89 -1.77
N VAL A 86 -27.75 19.09 -0.58
CA VAL A 86 -28.33 17.96 0.18
C VAL A 86 -29.75 18.25 0.69
N ASN A 87 -30.31 19.45 0.43
CA ASN A 87 -31.64 19.87 0.89
C ASN A 87 -31.91 19.55 2.37
N TRP A 88 -30.89 19.69 3.23
CA TRP A 88 -31.00 19.33 4.64
C TRP A 88 -32.03 20.20 5.37
N THR A 89 -32.90 19.53 6.10
CA THR A 89 -33.89 20.14 6.99
C THR A 89 -33.29 20.40 8.36
N ALA A 90 -33.96 21.22 9.19
CA ALA A 90 -33.52 21.49 10.56
C ALA A 90 -33.41 20.20 11.42
N ASN A 91 -34.13 19.13 11.06
CA ASN A 91 -34.09 17.86 11.76
C ASN A 91 -32.83 17.03 11.44
N ASP A 92 -32.30 17.16 10.22
CA ASP A 92 -31.05 16.51 9.80
C ASP A 92 -29.85 17.09 10.57
N TRP A 93 -29.89 18.39 10.88
CA TRP A 93 -28.92 19.06 11.73
C TRP A 93 -28.89 18.51 13.16
N LYS A 94 -30.05 18.26 13.75
CA LYS A 94 -30.17 17.71 15.11
C LYS A 94 -29.52 16.32 15.20
N THR A 95 -29.74 15.50 14.19
CA THR A 95 -29.19 14.13 14.10
C THR A 95 -27.66 14.15 13.96
N TYR A 96 -27.12 15.02 13.08
CA TYR A 96 -25.67 15.15 12.88
C TYR A 96 -24.95 15.71 14.12
N TYR A 97 -25.55 16.70 14.80
CA TYR A 97 -24.98 17.34 15.99
C TYR A 97 -24.87 16.37 17.18
N LEU A 98 -25.92 15.57 17.42
CA LEU A 98 -25.90 14.53 18.46
C LEU A 98 -24.79 13.50 18.18
N GLN A 99 -24.63 13.09 16.93
CA GLN A 99 -23.63 12.10 16.53
C GLN A 99 -22.17 12.60 16.65
N MET A 100 -21.93 13.91 16.51
CA MET A 100 -20.61 14.51 16.73
C MET A 100 -20.27 14.65 18.23
N ASN A 101 -21.23 14.98 19.10
CA ASN A 101 -20.98 15.19 20.53
C ASN A 101 -20.76 13.89 21.32
N HIS A 102 -21.40 12.78 20.92
CA HIS A 102 -21.16 11.47 21.55
C HIS A 102 -19.80 10.81 21.21
N ARG A 103 -18.98 11.43 20.35
CA ARG A 103 -17.61 10.97 20.04
C ARG A 103 -16.52 11.70 20.84
N LEU A 104 -16.91 12.58 21.76
CA LEU A 104 -15.99 13.42 22.55
C LEU A 104 -16.04 13.13 24.07
N SER A 105 -16.76 12.09 24.52
CA SER A 105 -16.63 11.51 25.87
C SER A 105 -15.85 10.21 25.82
#